data_AF-A0A934D326-F1
#
_entry.id   AF-A0A934D326-F1
#
_cell.length_a   1.000
_cell.length_b   1.000
_cell.length_c   1.000
_cell.angle_alpha   90.00
_cell.angle_beta   90.00
_cell.angle_gamma   90.00
#
_symmetry.space_group_name_H-M   'P 1'
#
loop_
_entity.id
_entity.type
_entity.pdbx_description
1 polymer ?
#
loop_
_entity_poly.entity_id
_entity_poly.type
_entity_poly.pdbx_seq_one_letter_code
_entity_poly.pdbx_strand_id
1 'polypeptide(L)'
;MKSRVYADEPHRLQIDGTHNAMRYAPGDATSTLFGGNSERRGPVWFPADVLSIEALECGHHFHGGELHAERPTGSGKCLELRQVAEGLSCRLARLFLPDAKGARPCRGADARFAHDSHWKELVLFHEYFHGEEGHGLGASQQTR
;
A
#
# COMPACT_ATOMS: atom_id res chain seq x y z
N MET A 1 -9.22 0.63 -6.35
CA MET A 1 -8.01 -0.16 -6.05
C MET A 1 -7.82 -1.15 -7.20
N LYS A 2 -6.86 -0.93 -8.11
CA LYS A 2 -6.63 -1.85 -9.24
C LYS A 2 -5.92 -3.10 -8.68
N SER A 3 -6.60 -4.24 -8.75
CA SER A 3 -6.27 -5.50 -8.06
C SER A 3 -5.04 -6.20 -8.64
N ARG A 4 -4.36 -7.04 -7.84
CA ARG A 4 -3.27 -7.96 -8.25
C ARG A 4 -3.64 -8.80 -9.48
N VAL A 5 -4.93 -8.99 -9.74
CA VAL A 5 -5.48 -9.65 -10.93
C VAL A 5 -4.88 -9.11 -12.24
N TYR A 6 -4.53 -7.83 -12.31
CA TYR A 6 -3.89 -7.24 -13.50
C TYR A 6 -2.41 -7.65 -13.70
N ALA A 7 -1.80 -8.41 -12.77
CA ALA A 7 -0.50 -9.04 -13.00
C ALA A 7 -0.63 -10.14 -14.07
N ASP A 8 -1.65 -10.98 -13.92
CA ASP A 8 -1.92 -12.16 -14.76
C ASP A 8 -2.78 -11.81 -15.98
N GLU A 9 -3.74 -10.88 -15.82
CA GLU A 9 -4.64 -10.42 -16.88
C GLU A 9 -4.47 -8.92 -17.12
N PRO A 10 -3.44 -8.50 -17.88
CA PRO A 10 -3.19 -7.08 -18.11
C PRO A 10 -4.32 -6.43 -18.88
N HIS A 11 -4.76 -5.26 -18.40
CA HIS A 11 -5.76 -4.47 -19.11
C HIS A 11 -5.13 -3.90 -20.37
N ARG A 12 -5.64 -4.29 -21.54
CA ARG A 12 -5.12 -3.82 -22.83
C ARG A 12 -5.87 -2.57 -23.26
N LEU A 13 -5.15 -1.55 -23.71
CA LEU A 13 -5.69 -0.35 -24.31
C LEU A 13 -5.06 -0.19 -25.70
N GLN A 14 -5.89 0.01 -26.71
CA GLN A 14 -5.43 0.46 -28.03
C GLN A 14 -5.56 1.98 -28.10
N ILE A 15 -4.44 2.65 -28.37
CA ILE A 15 -4.38 4.07 -28.72
C ILE A 15 -3.50 4.14 -29.98
N ASP A 16 -3.99 4.80 -31.04
CA ASP A 16 -3.29 4.98 -32.32
C ASP A 16 -2.64 3.70 -32.89
N GLY A 17 -3.37 2.58 -32.87
CA GLY A 17 -2.91 1.30 -33.44
C GLY A 17 -1.80 0.59 -32.64
N THR A 18 -1.32 1.18 -31.54
CA THR A 18 -0.36 0.54 -30.64
C THR A 18 -1.09 -0.20 -29.52
N HIS A 19 -0.74 -1.47 -29.33
CA HIS A 19 -1.27 -2.30 -28.25
C HIS A 19 -0.45 -2.04 -26.98
N ASN A 20 -1.04 -1.33 -26.02
CA ASN A 20 -0.43 -1.14 -24.71
C ASN A 20 -1.11 -2.05 -23.69
N ALA A 21 -0.31 -2.77 -22.91
CA ALA A 21 -0.80 -3.67 -21.86
C ALA A 21 -0.43 -3.12 -20.48
N MET A 22 -1.43 -2.91 -19.63
CA MET A 22 -1.29 -2.38 -18.28
C MET A 22 -1.21 -3.53 -17.28
N ARG A 23 -0.08 -3.62 -16.54
CA ARG A 23 0.14 -4.63 -15.49
C ARG A 23 0.11 -4.02 -14.09
N TYR A 24 -0.21 -4.85 -13.10
CA TYR A 24 0.00 -4.53 -11.68
C TYR A 24 1.49 -4.31 -11.40
N ALA A 25 1.83 -3.30 -10.60
CA ALA A 25 3.20 -2.96 -10.24
C ALA A 25 3.27 -2.63 -8.74
N PRO A 26 3.74 -3.57 -7.89
CA PRO A 26 3.73 -3.40 -6.43
C PRO A 26 4.66 -2.29 -5.93
N GLY A 27 5.69 -1.91 -6.69
CA GLY A 27 6.61 -0.82 -6.39
C GLY A 27 6.64 0.20 -7.50
N ASP A 28 7.79 0.31 -8.18
CA ASP A 28 7.96 1.21 -9.31
C ASP A 28 7.17 0.79 -10.55
N ALA A 29 6.62 1.78 -11.23
CA ALA A 29 5.85 1.61 -12.43
C ALA A 29 6.76 1.12 -13.56
N THR A 30 6.35 0.03 -14.20
CA THR A 30 7.08 -0.60 -15.28
C THR A 30 6.90 0.10 -16.63
N SER A 31 6.18 1.23 -16.69
CA SER A 31 5.93 2.00 -17.90
C SER A 31 5.65 3.48 -17.61
N THR A 32 6.28 4.36 -18.38
CA THR A 32 6.11 5.82 -18.32
C THR A 32 4.81 6.31 -18.97
N LEU A 33 4.21 5.49 -19.85
CA LEU A 33 3.02 5.84 -20.65
C LEU A 33 1.73 6.00 -19.83
N PHE A 34 1.72 5.55 -18.57
CA PHE A 34 0.53 5.57 -17.72
C PHE A 34 0.77 6.31 -16.40
N GLY A 35 1.51 7.42 -16.40
CA GLY A 35 1.60 8.29 -15.21
C GLY A 35 2.41 7.74 -14.04
N GLY A 36 3.31 6.77 -14.24
CA GLY A 36 4.25 6.33 -13.19
C GLY A 36 3.59 5.74 -11.93
N ASN A 37 4.15 5.96 -10.74
CA ASN A 37 3.61 5.43 -9.46
C ASN A 37 2.36 6.17 -8.94
N SER A 38 2.01 7.28 -9.60
CA SER A 38 0.90 8.18 -9.25
C SER A 38 -0.48 7.51 -9.31
N GLU A 39 -0.62 6.42 -10.07
CA GLU A 39 -1.91 5.77 -10.33
C GLU A 39 -2.33 4.70 -9.28
N ARG A 40 -1.66 4.64 -8.11
CA ARG A 40 -2.01 3.69 -7.02
C ARG A 40 -2.16 2.23 -7.52
N ARG A 41 -1.17 1.76 -8.28
CA ARG A 41 -1.17 0.46 -8.97
C ARG A 41 -0.44 -0.66 -8.23
N GLY A 42 -0.36 -0.56 -6.91
CA GLY A 42 0.38 -1.52 -6.09
C GLY A 42 1.05 -0.91 -4.87
N PRO A 43 1.77 0.22 -4.96
CA PRO A 43 2.43 0.77 -3.80
C PRO A 43 1.44 1.36 -2.79
N VAL A 44 1.82 1.29 -1.52
CA VAL A 44 1.13 1.90 -0.37
C VAL A 44 1.56 3.36 -0.26
N TRP A 45 0.59 4.27 -0.25
CA TRP A 45 0.81 5.71 -0.19
C TRP A 45 0.27 6.24 1.13
N PHE A 46 1.17 6.37 2.11
CA PHE A 46 0.77 6.51 3.51
C PHE A 46 -0.24 7.65 3.77
N PRO A 47 -0.06 8.90 3.30
CA PRO A 47 -1.04 9.96 3.54
C PRO A 47 -2.41 9.67 2.92
N ALA A 48 -2.45 9.10 1.72
CA ALA A 48 -3.70 8.77 1.04
C ALA A 48 -4.43 7.59 1.70
N ASP A 49 -3.68 6.60 2.20
CA ASP A 49 -4.23 5.46 2.91
C ASP A 49 -4.79 5.86 4.28
N VAL A 50 -4.14 6.80 4.99
CA VAL A 50 -4.67 7.39 6.24
C VAL A 50 -5.99 8.12 5.99
N LEU A 51 -6.08 8.96 4.95
CA LEU A 51 -7.34 9.63 4.60
C LEU A 51 -8.47 8.64 4.26
N SER A 52 -8.12 7.51 3.65
CA SER A 52 -9.09 6.44 3.34
C SER A 52 -9.58 5.74 4.61
N ILE A 53 -8.70 5.53 5.59
CA ILE A 53 -9.05 5.00 6.91
C ILE A 53 -9.97 5.98 7.64
N GLU A 54 -9.63 7.26 7.68
CA GLU A 54 -10.47 8.30 8.30
C GLU A 54 -11.86 8.34 7.68
N ALA A 55 -11.97 8.24 6.35
CA ALA A 55 -13.26 8.18 5.67
C ALA A 55 -14.11 6.96 6.09
N LEU A 56 -13.48 5.79 6.30
CA LEU A 56 -14.16 4.59 6.79
C LEU A 56 -14.61 4.72 8.25
N GLU A 57 -13.76 5.28 9.11
CA GLU A 57 -14.08 5.55 10.51
C GLU A 57 -15.22 6.57 10.63
N CYS A 58 -15.17 7.66 9.85
CA CYS A 58 -16.28 8.60 9.73
C CYS A 58 -17.56 7.89 9.27
N GLY A 59 -17.49 7.06 8.23
CA GLY A 59 -18.64 6.30 7.74
C GLY A 59 -19.27 5.43 8.84
N HIS A 60 -18.44 4.72 9.63
CA HIS A 60 -18.92 3.97 10.79
C HIS A 60 -19.48 4.87 11.89
N HIS A 61 -18.86 6.01 12.17
CA HIS A 61 -19.34 6.93 13.19
C HIS A 61 -20.73 7.48 12.86
N PHE A 62 -20.98 7.80 11.59
CA PHE A 62 -22.27 8.33 11.13
C PHE A 62 -23.36 7.26 10.98
N HIS A 63 -23.02 6.08 10.51
CA HIS A 63 -23.99 5.02 10.17
C HIS A 63 -23.95 3.80 11.09
N GLY A 64 -23.13 3.82 12.14
CA GLY A 64 -22.92 2.69 13.03
C GLY A 64 -22.42 1.43 12.31
N GLY A 65 -22.92 0.28 12.75
CA GLY A 65 -22.60 -1.03 12.17
C GLY A 65 -23.44 -1.40 10.93
N GLU A 66 -24.17 -0.47 10.33
CA GLU A 66 -25.06 -0.79 9.20
C GLU A 66 -24.31 -0.92 7.88
N LEU A 67 -23.27 -0.10 7.69
CA LEU A 67 -22.46 -0.11 6.47
C LEU A 67 -21.37 -1.19 6.54
N HIS A 68 -21.30 -1.96 5.46
CA HIS A 68 -20.36 -3.05 5.30
C HIS A 68 -19.61 -2.92 3.98
N ALA A 69 -18.36 -3.35 3.98
CA ALA A 69 -17.54 -3.45 2.79
C ALA A 69 -16.85 -4.81 2.73
N GLU A 70 -16.68 -5.32 1.52
CA GLU A 70 -16.02 -6.59 1.28
C GLU A 70 -14.51 -6.46 1.46
N ARG A 71 -13.90 -7.36 2.22
CA ARG A 71 -12.45 -7.40 2.39
C ARG A 71 -11.89 -8.81 2.65
N PRO A 72 -10.90 -9.27 1.85
CA PRO A 72 -10.41 -8.65 0.60
C PRO A 72 -11.49 -8.59 -0.48
N THR A 73 -11.38 -7.66 -1.43
CA THR A 73 -12.30 -7.60 -2.58
C THR A 73 -12.34 -8.94 -3.32
N GLY A 74 -13.54 -9.43 -3.64
CA GLY A 74 -13.76 -10.73 -4.28
C GLY A 74 -13.69 -11.95 -3.35
N SER A 75 -13.61 -11.77 -2.03
CA SER A 75 -13.59 -12.87 -1.05
C SER A 75 -14.97 -13.33 -0.55
N GLY A 76 -16.04 -12.56 -0.84
CA GLY A 76 -17.37 -12.70 -0.26
C GLY A 76 -17.46 -12.29 1.21
N LYS A 77 -16.34 -11.89 1.85
CA LYS A 77 -16.31 -11.54 3.27
C LYS A 77 -16.66 -10.06 3.48
N CYS A 78 -17.90 -9.79 3.83
CA CYS A 78 -18.35 -8.47 4.25
C CYS A 78 -17.99 -8.21 5.71
N LEU A 79 -17.36 -7.07 5.97
CA LEU A 79 -16.97 -6.59 7.28
C LEU A 79 -17.59 -5.22 7.51
N GLU A 80 -17.88 -4.88 8.77
CA GLU A 80 -18.28 -3.52 9.12
C GLU A 80 -17.16 -2.54 8.76
N LEU A 81 -17.52 -1.28 8.42
CA LEU A 81 -16.53 -0.27 8.04
C LEU A 81 -15.43 -0.07 9.09
N ARG A 82 -15.78 -0.17 10.39
CA ARG A 82 -14.80 -0.12 11.48
C ARG A 82 -13.77 -1.23 11.40
N GLN A 83 -14.19 -2.46 11.15
CA GLN A 83 -13.28 -3.61 11.05
C GLN A 83 -12.38 -3.50 9.81
N VAL A 84 -12.90 -2.92 8.72
CA VAL A 84 -12.11 -2.58 7.55
C VAL A 84 -11.09 -1.50 7.88
N ALA A 85 -11.47 -0.43 8.56
CA ALA A 85 -10.55 0.62 9.00
C ALA A 85 -9.44 0.05 9.91
N GLU A 86 -9.80 -0.66 10.98
CA GLU A 86 -8.87 -1.28 11.91
C GLU A 86 -7.87 -2.21 11.20
N GLY A 87 -8.37 -3.05 10.28
CA GLY A 87 -7.50 -3.93 9.51
C GLY A 87 -6.56 -3.18 8.55
N LEU A 88 -6.93 -1.98 8.05
CA LEU A 88 -6.04 -1.16 7.21
C LEU A 88 -5.01 -0.46 8.10
N SER A 89 -5.42 0.13 9.22
CA SER A 89 -4.55 0.74 10.22
C SER A 89 -3.49 -0.24 10.72
N CYS A 90 -3.88 -1.47 11.07
CA CYS A 90 -2.93 -2.51 11.47
C CYS A 90 -1.93 -2.86 10.35
N ARG A 91 -2.36 -2.87 9.08
CA ARG A 91 -1.44 -3.13 7.95
C ARG A 91 -0.46 -1.98 7.75
N LEU A 92 -0.91 -0.73 7.85
CA LEU A 92 -0.03 0.44 7.77
C LEU A 92 0.97 0.47 8.92
N ALA A 93 0.50 0.26 10.16
CA ALA A 93 1.38 0.25 11.33
C ALA A 93 2.47 -0.84 11.21
N ARG A 94 2.11 -2.03 10.70
CA ARG A 94 3.05 -3.13 10.49
C ARG A 94 4.21 -2.80 9.56
N LEU A 95 4.11 -1.81 8.68
CA LEU A 95 5.24 -1.36 7.86
C LEU A 95 6.41 -0.89 8.73
N PHE A 96 6.10 -0.32 9.89
CA PHE A 96 7.08 0.32 10.76
C PHE A 96 7.40 -0.49 12.00
N LEU A 97 6.60 -1.50 12.37
CA LEU A 97 6.85 -2.30 13.57
C LEU A 97 7.87 -3.41 13.29
N PRO A 98 8.75 -3.73 14.26
CA PRO A 98 9.65 -4.87 14.13
C PRO A 98 8.86 -6.18 14.16
N ASP A 99 9.25 -7.13 13.33
CA ASP A 99 8.78 -8.51 13.38
C ASP A 99 9.48 -9.32 14.49
N ALA A 100 9.21 -10.63 14.55
CA ALA A 100 9.85 -11.53 15.52
C ALA A 100 11.38 -11.60 15.40
N LYS A 101 11.96 -11.17 14.27
CA LYS A 101 13.40 -11.12 14.02
C LYS A 101 13.98 -9.71 14.22
N GLY A 102 13.15 -8.73 14.60
CA GLY A 102 13.55 -7.33 14.77
C GLY A 102 13.58 -6.52 13.46
N ALA A 103 13.18 -7.11 12.33
CA ALA A 103 13.18 -6.45 11.04
C ALA A 103 11.88 -5.67 10.81
N ARG A 104 11.98 -4.50 10.18
CA ARG A 104 10.82 -3.65 9.83
C ARG A 104 10.63 -3.67 8.33
N PRO A 105 9.42 -3.94 7.80
CA PRO A 105 9.18 -3.96 6.36
C PRO A 105 9.68 -2.70 5.64
N CYS A 106 9.48 -1.51 6.22
CA CYS A 106 9.90 -0.23 5.62
C CYS A 106 11.40 -0.13 5.29
N ARG A 107 12.25 -0.95 5.91
CA ARG A 107 13.71 -0.95 5.70
C ARG A 107 14.18 -1.88 4.58
N GLY A 108 13.31 -2.76 4.08
CA GLY A 108 13.71 -3.80 3.13
C GLY A 108 14.79 -4.73 3.69
N ALA A 109 15.62 -5.28 2.80
CA ALA A 109 16.60 -6.32 3.12
C ALA A 109 18.00 -5.80 3.55
N ASP A 110 18.17 -4.49 3.79
CA ASP A 110 19.47 -3.93 4.17
C ASP A 110 19.84 -4.28 5.62
N ALA A 111 20.84 -5.16 5.77
CA ALA A 111 21.29 -5.70 7.04
C ALA A 111 21.77 -4.63 8.05
N ARG A 112 22.21 -3.45 7.59
CA ARG A 112 22.66 -2.36 8.48
C ARG A 112 21.53 -1.90 9.38
N PHE A 113 20.32 -1.77 8.83
CA PHE A 113 19.16 -1.34 9.59
C PHE A 113 18.52 -2.47 10.39
N ALA A 114 18.93 -3.74 10.20
CA ALA A 114 18.43 -4.86 10.99
C ALA A 114 19.27 -5.12 12.24
N HIS A 115 20.59 -4.97 12.16
CA HIS A 115 21.50 -5.47 13.19
C HIS A 115 22.44 -4.43 13.82
N ASP A 116 22.67 -3.29 13.17
CA ASP A 116 23.54 -2.25 13.75
C ASP A 116 22.82 -1.52 14.88
N SER A 117 23.43 -1.50 16.07
CA SER A 117 22.87 -0.86 17.27
C SER A 117 22.58 0.63 17.10
N HIS A 118 23.28 1.32 16.20
CA HIS A 118 23.09 2.75 15.95
C HIS A 118 21.97 3.03 14.93
N TRP A 119 21.67 2.07 14.06
CA TRP A 119 20.74 2.26 12.94
C TRP A 119 19.41 1.53 13.13
N LYS A 120 19.37 0.52 14.01
CA LYS A 120 18.18 -0.31 14.25
C LYS A 120 16.98 0.45 14.83
N GLU A 121 17.15 1.65 15.37
CA GLU A 121 16.05 2.49 15.85
C GLU A 121 15.65 3.60 14.86
N LEU A 122 16.43 3.83 13.79
CA LEU A 122 16.12 4.86 12.80
C LEU A 122 14.96 4.43 11.90
N VAL A 123 13.79 5.01 12.11
CA VAL A 123 12.61 4.76 11.27
C VAL A 123 12.59 5.80 10.15
N LEU A 124 12.79 5.34 8.92
CA LEU A 124 12.74 6.19 7.72
C LEU A 124 11.32 6.22 7.15
N PHE A 125 10.87 7.43 6.80
CA PHE A 125 9.64 7.64 6.06
C PHE A 125 9.97 7.91 4.60
N HIS A 126 9.39 7.08 3.73
CA HIS A 126 9.53 7.13 2.29
C HIS A 126 8.25 7.66 1.64
N GLU A 127 8.36 8.18 0.42
CA GLU A 127 7.25 8.71 -0.36
C GLU A 127 6.11 7.68 -0.53
N TYR A 128 6.47 6.43 -0.81
CA TYR A 128 5.56 5.29 -0.87
C TYR A 128 6.29 3.99 -0.50
N PHE A 129 5.54 2.91 -0.32
CA PHE A 129 6.07 1.61 0.08
C PHE A 129 5.65 0.53 -0.91
N HIS A 130 6.50 -0.47 -1.10
CA HIS A 130 6.20 -1.62 -1.95
C HIS A 130 4.95 -2.37 -1.44
N GLY A 131 3.96 -2.60 -2.29
CA GLY A 131 2.65 -3.16 -1.94
C GLY A 131 2.65 -4.57 -1.37
N GLU A 132 3.69 -5.36 -1.70
CA GLU A 132 3.82 -6.76 -1.27
C GLU A 132 4.84 -6.94 -0.14
N GLU A 133 5.93 -6.17 -0.17
CA GLU A 133 7.09 -6.35 0.72
C GLU A 133 7.19 -5.25 1.78
N GLY A 134 6.57 -4.11 1.53
CA GLY A 134 6.51 -2.98 2.46
C GLY A 134 7.79 -2.13 2.52
N HIS A 135 8.83 -2.42 1.73
CA HIS A 135 10.05 -1.60 1.73
C HIS A 135 9.79 -0.20 1.16
N GLY A 136 10.45 0.80 1.73
CA GLY A 136 10.31 2.19 1.30
C GLY A 136 10.90 2.45 -0.08
N LEU A 137 10.21 3.24 -0.88
CA LEU A 137 10.56 3.61 -2.25
C LEU A 137 10.44 5.14 -2.44
N GLY A 138 11.09 5.67 -3.46
CA GLY A 138 11.18 7.12 -3.67
C GLY A 138 12.03 7.82 -2.61
N ALA A 139 11.85 9.13 -2.46
CA ALA A 139 12.64 9.93 -1.53
C ALA A 139 12.38 9.53 -0.07
N SER A 140 13.45 9.24 0.68
CA SER A 140 13.41 9.16 2.15
C SER A 140 13.53 10.56 2.74
N GLN A 141 12.69 10.92 3.72
CA GLN A 141 12.62 12.24 4.41
C GLN A 141 11.67 13.31 3.83
N GLN A 142 10.49 12.93 3.34
CA GLN A 142 9.38 13.90 3.26
C GLN A 142 8.77 14.14 4.65
N THR A 143 9.48 14.90 5.48
CA THR A 143 8.90 15.60 6.64
C THR A 143 9.00 17.09 6.36
N ARG A 144 8.00 17.63 5.65
CA ARG A 144 7.72 19.07 5.63
C ARG A 144 6.37 19.32 6.24
#